data_AF-A0A662AS11-F1
#
_entry.id   AF-A0A662AS11-F1
#
_cell.length_a   1.000
_cell.length_b   1.000
_cell.length_c   1.000
_cell.angle_alpha   90.00
_cell.angle_beta   90.00
_cell.angle_gamma   90.00
#
_symmetry.space_group_name_H-M   'P 1'
#
loop_
_entity.id
_entity.type
_entity.pdbx_description
1 polymer ?
#
loop_
_entity_poly.entity_id
_entity_poly.type
_entity_poly.pdbx_seq_one_letter_code
_entity_poly.pdbx_strand_id
1 'polypeptide(L)'
;MDNKGVLVHWQYLVLASLLSFFGGTIWALISITYDVELSAIAAILGVIQGFLAFIYMREKGDPRLITYSILFSLLGLFIGKYISYVHYYDWVISGVVDKSEVTFSLLFFYIQSIDYVSVSDFFSYYKDSFSVYDFLWIAIIITSSMEYQLFYHNEEINPQDRKNKGSGRRIRRRFTGQQF
;
A
#
# COMPACT_ATOMS: atom_id res chain seq x y z
N MET A 1 6.74 -14.31 22.47
CA MET A 1 6.85 -13.31 21.38
C MET A 1 7.18 -11.98 22.02
N ASP A 2 8.19 -11.27 21.51
CA ASP A 2 8.59 -9.96 22.01
C ASP A 2 7.49 -8.92 21.69
N ASN A 3 6.89 -8.30 22.71
CA ASN A 3 5.79 -7.33 22.56
C ASN A 3 6.15 -6.18 21.60
N LYS A 4 7.43 -5.85 21.47
CA LYS A 4 7.90 -4.83 20.53
C LYS A 4 7.74 -5.23 19.07
N GLY A 5 7.81 -6.52 18.75
CA GLY A 5 7.64 -7.01 17.37
C GLY A 5 6.19 -6.93 16.91
N VAL A 6 5.26 -7.27 17.81
CA VAL A 6 3.82 -7.20 17.54
C VAL A 6 3.38 -5.75 17.31
N LEU A 7 3.85 -4.81 18.14
CA LEU A 7 3.50 -3.39 18.01
C LEU A 7 3.88 -2.79 16.64
N VAL A 8 5.08 -3.12 16.14
CA VAL A 8 5.59 -2.62 14.85
C VAL A 8 4.73 -3.13 13.68
N HIS A 9 4.32 -4.40 13.71
CA HIS A 9 3.43 -4.95 12.67
C HIS A 9 2.06 -4.29 12.67
N TRP A 10 1.48 -4.04 13.84
CA TRP A 10 0.20 -3.35 13.96
C TRP A 10 0.27 -1.91 13.44
N GLN A 11 1.34 -1.18 13.77
CA GLN A 11 1.57 0.18 13.25
C GLN A 11 1.63 0.19 11.72
N TYR A 12 2.36 -0.76 11.14
CA TYR A 12 2.40 -0.93 9.69
C TYR A 12 1.02 -1.18 9.09
N LEU A 13 0.26 -2.14 9.62
CA LEU A 13 -1.08 -2.47 9.09
C LEU A 13 -2.03 -1.26 9.13
N VAL A 14 -2.01 -0.50 10.21
CA VAL A 14 -2.82 0.71 10.34
C VAL A 14 -2.41 1.76 9.31
N LEU A 15 -1.11 2.08 9.20
CA LEU A 15 -0.63 3.05 8.24
C LEU A 15 -0.89 2.62 6.79
N ALA A 16 -0.66 1.35 6.48
CA ALA A 16 -0.91 0.77 5.16
C ALA A 16 -2.40 0.84 4.80
N SER A 17 -3.29 0.53 5.75
CA SER A 17 -4.74 0.64 5.53
C SER A 17 -5.18 2.08 5.26
N LEU A 18 -4.71 3.05 6.05
CA LEU A 18 -5.03 4.47 5.88
C LEU A 18 -4.51 4.99 4.52
N LEU A 19 -3.26 4.67 4.18
CA LEU A 19 -2.68 5.08 2.91
C LEU A 19 -3.45 4.49 1.72
N SER A 20 -3.88 3.24 1.80
CA SER A 20 -4.66 2.60 0.73
C SER A 20 -6.02 3.25 0.57
N PHE A 21 -6.70 3.50 1.69
CA PHE A 21 -8.01 4.12 1.70
C PHE A 21 -7.97 5.54 1.14
N PHE A 22 -7.16 6.42 1.73
CA PHE A 22 -7.06 7.82 1.27
C PHE A 22 -6.42 7.90 -0.11
N GLY A 23 -5.44 7.06 -0.41
CA GLY A 23 -4.81 6.97 -1.72
C GLY A 23 -5.78 6.60 -2.82
N GLY A 24 -6.63 5.59 -2.59
CA GLY A 24 -7.69 5.19 -3.52
C GLY A 24 -8.73 6.30 -3.73
N THR A 25 -9.15 6.96 -2.65
CA THR A 25 -10.12 8.07 -2.73
C THR A 25 -9.56 9.29 -3.48
N ILE A 26 -8.31 9.67 -3.21
CA ILE A 26 -7.63 10.78 -3.93
C ILE A 26 -7.45 10.40 -5.40
N TRP A 27 -7.11 9.15 -5.68
CA TRP A 27 -7.01 8.68 -7.05
C TRP A 27 -8.34 8.77 -7.79
N ALA A 28 -9.44 8.31 -7.18
CA ALA A 28 -10.78 8.43 -7.76
C ALA A 28 -11.14 9.89 -8.05
N LEU A 29 -10.87 10.80 -7.11
CA LEU A 29 -11.08 12.24 -7.30
C LEU A 29 -10.38 12.74 -8.55
N ILE A 30 -9.08 12.47 -8.68
CA ILE A 30 -8.27 12.89 -9.83
C ILE A 30 -8.79 12.25 -11.12
N SER A 31 -9.10 10.95 -11.09
CA SER A 31 -9.56 10.21 -12.27
C SER A 31 -10.87 10.78 -12.82
N ILE A 32 -11.83 11.07 -11.94
CA ILE A 32 -13.12 11.65 -12.34
C ILE A 32 -12.94 13.09 -12.81
N THR A 33 -12.21 13.93 -12.06
CA THR A 33 -12.04 15.36 -12.39
C THR A 33 -11.37 15.58 -13.74
N TYR A 34 -10.37 14.78 -14.08
CA TYR A 34 -9.62 14.94 -15.33
C TYR A 34 -10.10 14.02 -16.46
N ASP A 35 -11.09 13.16 -16.19
CA ASP A 35 -11.58 12.13 -17.12
C ASP A 35 -10.43 11.26 -17.69
N VAL A 36 -9.46 10.95 -16.83
CA VAL A 36 -8.32 10.10 -17.20
C VAL A 36 -8.28 8.90 -16.28
N GLU A 37 -8.13 7.72 -16.88
CA GLU A 37 -7.74 6.50 -16.17
C GLU A 37 -6.24 6.54 -15.82
N LEU A 38 -5.85 7.54 -15.02
CA LEU A 38 -4.48 7.72 -14.52
C LEU A 38 -4.21 6.74 -13.37
N SER A 39 -4.26 5.46 -13.69
CA SER A 39 -3.82 4.40 -12.78
C SER A 39 -2.29 4.45 -12.52
N ALA A 40 -1.57 5.43 -13.08
CA ALA A 40 -0.23 5.83 -12.66
C ALA A 40 -0.15 6.15 -11.15
N ILE A 41 -1.24 6.65 -10.56
CA ILE A 41 -1.31 6.84 -9.10
C ILE A 41 -1.27 5.50 -8.36
N ALA A 42 -1.74 4.41 -8.97
CA ALA A 42 -1.62 3.07 -8.40
C ALA A 42 -0.16 2.60 -8.31
N ALA A 43 0.70 3.01 -9.25
CA ALA A 43 2.14 2.77 -9.16
C ALA A 43 2.75 3.50 -7.95
N ILE A 44 2.36 4.76 -7.74
CA ILE A 44 2.79 5.55 -6.58
C ILE A 44 2.34 4.87 -5.28
N LEU A 45 1.11 4.36 -5.22
CA LEU A 45 0.63 3.59 -4.06
C LEU A 45 1.43 2.30 -3.84
N GLY A 46 1.77 1.58 -4.91
CA GLY A 46 2.65 0.41 -4.86
C GLY A 46 4.03 0.72 -4.26
N VAL A 47 4.69 1.76 -4.77
CA VAL A 47 6.00 2.22 -4.27
C VAL A 47 5.93 2.63 -2.81
N ILE A 48 4.97 3.47 -2.42
CA ILE A 48 4.87 3.97 -1.04
C ILE A 48 4.57 2.81 -0.08
N GLN A 49 3.67 1.89 -0.44
CA GLN A 49 3.39 0.71 0.38
C GLN A 49 4.59 -0.24 0.47
N GLY A 50 5.37 -0.40 -0.61
CA GLY A 50 6.58 -1.21 -0.62
C GLY A 50 7.66 -0.63 0.29
N PHE A 51 7.86 0.69 0.20
CA PHE A 51 8.79 1.42 1.06
C PHE A 51 8.37 1.41 2.53
N LEU A 52 7.07 1.59 2.80
CA LEU A 52 6.52 1.50 4.15
C LEU A 52 6.73 0.09 4.73
N ALA A 53 6.52 -0.96 3.93
CA ALA A 53 6.78 -2.33 4.37
C ALA A 53 8.27 -2.52 4.72
N PHE A 54 9.18 -2.02 3.88
CA PHE A 54 10.63 -2.09 4.11
C PHE A 54 11.06 -1.45 5.44
N ILE A 55 10.54 -0.27 5.79
CA ILE A 55 10.89 0.42 7.05
C ILE A 55 10.50 -0.42 8.28
N TYR A 56 9.38 -1.14 8.20
CA TYR A 56 8.82 -1.89 9.33
C TYR A 56 9.29 -3.36 9.40
N MET A 57 10.05 -3.83 8.41
CA MET A 57 10.65 -5.16 8.41
C MET A 57 11.73 -5.29 9.48
N ARG A 58 11.54 -6.23 10.42
CA ARG A 58 12.59 -6.61 11.40
C ARG A 58 13.63 -7.54 10.78
N GLU A 59 13.16 -8.48 9.97
CA GLU A 59 14.00 -9.41 9.23
C GLU A 59 13.86 -9.12 7.74
N LYS A 60 14.99 -9.21 7.05
CA LYS A 60 15.13 -8.86 5.64
C LYS A 60 14.24 -9.76 4.80
N GLY A 61 13.36 -9.16 4.00
CA GLY A 61 12.48 -9.90 3.09
C GLY A 61 11.37 -10.69 3.79
N ASP A 62 10.82 -10.18 4.91
CA ASP A 62 9.69 -10.83 5.58
C ASP A 62 8.51 -10.98 4.59
N PRO A 63 8.17 -12.22 4.18
CA PRO A 63 7.13 -12.47 3.18
C PRO A 63 5.76 -11.91 3.58
N ARG A 64 5.50 -11.73 4.87
CA ARG A 64 4.21 -11.24 5.38
C ARG A 64 4.00 -9.78 5.05
N LEU A 65 4.98 -8.94 5.35
CA LEU A 65 4.91 -7.49 5.10
C LEU A 65 4.86 -7.17 3.61
N ILE A 66 5.53 -7.97 2.78
CA ILE A 66 5.46 -7.89 1.31
C ILE A 66 4.05 -8.21 0.83
N THR A 67 3.48 -9.31 1.33
CA THR A 67 2.12 -9.72 0.97
C THR A 67 1.11 -8.65 1.37
N TYR A 68 1.23 -8.10 2.57
CA TYR A 68 0.36 -7.02 3.02
C TYR A 68 0.53 -5.76 2.17
N SER A 69 1.76 -5.39 1.80
CA SER A 69 2.02 -4.25 0.90
C SER A 69 1.25 -4.38 -0.40
N ILE A 70 1.37 -5.54 -1.06
CA ILE A 70 0.65 -5.83 -2.31
C ILE A 70 -0.87 -5.80 -2.09
N LEU A 71 -1.37 -6.46 -1.05
CA LEU A 71 -2.80 -6.48 -0.74
C LEU A 71 -3.37 -5.08 -0.50
N PHE A 72 -2.67 -4.24 0.26
CA PHE A 72 -3.08 -2.88 0.56
C PHE A 72 -3.02 -1.98 -0.69
N SER A 73 -1.97 -2.08 -1.50
CA SER A 73 -1.92 -1.38 -2.79
C SER A 73 -3.05 -1.78 -3.73
N LEU A 74 -3.36 -3.08 -3.82
CA LEU A 74 -4.50 -3.57 -4.60
C LEU A 74 -5.82 -3.06 -4.03
N LEU A 75 -6.02 -3.09 -2.70
CA LEU A 75 -7.21 -2.53 -2.06
C LEU A 75 -7.38 -1.05 -2.40
N GLY A 76 -6.31 -0.25 -2.40
CA GLY A 76 -6.38 1.16 -2.81
C GLY A 76 -6.85 1.34 -4.26
N LEU A 77 -6.34 0.52 -5.18
CA LEU A 77 -6.82 0.50 -6.57
C LEU A 77 -8.28 0.08 -6.65
N PHE A 78 -8.70 -0.97 -5.95
CA PHE A 78 -10.10 -1.40 -5.97
C PHE A 78 -11.05 -0.35 -5.39
N ILE A 79 -10.67 0.30 -4.28
CA ILE A 79 -11.45 1.37 -3.65
C ILE A 79 -11.65 2.52 -4.64
N GLY A 80 -10.59 2.99 -5.30
CA GLY A 80 -10.76 4.10 -6.23
C GLY A 80 -11.60 3.73 -7.44
N LYS A 81 -11.49 2.49 -7.96
CA LYS A 81 -12.32 2.02 -9.08
C LYS A 81 -13.78 1.94 -8.69
N TYR A 82 -14.06 1.43 -7.49
CA TYR A 82 -15.42 1.38 -6.97
C TYR A 82 -16.02 2.79 -6.86
N ILE A 83 -15.29 3.74 -6.28
CA ILE A 83 -15.76 5.12 -6.13
C ILE A 83 -16.02 5.76 -7.50
N SER A 84 -15.11 5.60 -8.45
CA SER A 84 -15.30 6.08 -9.82
C SER A 84 -16.53 5.43 -10.47
N TYR A 85 -16.69 4.12 -10.35
CA TYR A 85 -17.85 3.39 -10.86
C TYR A 85 -19.17 3.97 -10.31
N VAL A 86 -19.29 4.10 -8.99
CA VAL A 86 -20.52 4.63 -8.35
C VAL A 86 -20.81 6.04 -8.83
N HIS A 87 -19.78 6.89 -8.95
CA HIS A 87 -19.97 8.25 -9.45
C HIS A 87 -20.49 8.27 -10.89
N TYR A 88 -19.89 7.49 -11.80
CA TYR A 88 -20.34 7.41 -13.19
C TYR A 88 -21.73 6.78 -13.30
N TYR A 89 -22.04 5.78 -12.48
CA TYR A 89 -23.36 5.16 -12.41
C TYR A 89 -24.43 6.18 -12.00
N ASP A 90 -24.18 6.94 -10.92
CA ASP A 90 -25.07 8.00 -10.47
C ASP A 90 -25.21 9.11 -11.51
N TRP A 91 -24.13 9.52 -12.16
CA TRP A 91 -24.18 10.50 -13.25
C TRP A 91 -25.08 10.03 -14.40
N VAL A 92 -24.93 8.78 -14.84
CA VAL A 92 -25.71 8.21 -15.96
C VAL A 92 -27.18 8.02 -15.61
N ILE A 93 -27.49 7.57 -14.38
CA ILE A 93 -28.85 7.15 -14.00
C ILE A 93 -29.64 8.27 -13.36
N SER A 94 -29.05 8.99 -12.41
CA SER A 94 -29.77 10.04 -11.69
C SER A 94 -29.84 11.31 -12.54
N GLY A 95 -28.79 11.63 -13.31
CA GLY A 95 -28.65 12.91 -13.99
C GLY A 95 -28.69 14.13 -13.06
N VAL A 96 -28.67 13.90 -11.73
CA VAL A 96 -28.73 14.94 -10.69
C VAL A 96 -27.34 15.43 -10.32
N VAL A 97 -26.34 14.54 -10.41
CA VAL A 97 -24.94 14.86 -10.15
C VAL A 97 -24.28 15.25 -11.47
N ASP A 98 -23.81 16.49 -11.57
CA ASP A 98 -22.98 16.90 -12.70
C ASP A 98 -21.63 16.19 -12.66
N LYS A 99 -21.17 15.67 -13.80
CA LYS A 99 -19.88 14.97 -13.93
C LYS A 99 -18.70 15.80 -13.41
N SER A 100 -18.79 17.13 -13.51
CA SER A 100 -17.76 18.06 -13.04
C SER A 100 -17.80 18.35 -11.54
N GLU A 101 -18.91 18.03 -10.85
CA GLU A 101 -19.09 18.33 -9.44
C GLU A 101 -18.58 17.18 -8.56
N VAL A 102 -17.26 17.04 -8.50
CA VAL A 102 -16.61 16.04 -7.64
C VAL A 102 -16.05 16.71 -6.40
N THR A 103 -16.57 16.34 -5.23
CA THR A 103 -16.07 16.81 -3.94
C THR A 103 -15.75 15.64 -3.03
N PHE A 104 -14.82 15.83 -2.08
CA PHE A 104 -14.53 14.80 -1.08
C PHE A 104 -15.79 14.37 -0.30
N SER A 105 -16.71 15.30 -0.01
CA SER A 105 -17.97 14.97 0.67
C SER A 105 -18.80 13.96 -0.13
N LEU A 106 -18.88 14.14 -1.45
CA LEU A 106 -19.58 13.22 -2.34
C LEU A 106 -18.89 11.84 -2.39
N LEU A 107 -17.56 11.81 -2.50
CA LEU A 107 -16.81 10.55 -2.50
C LEU A 107 -16.97 9.78 -1.18
N PHE A 108 -16.97 10.49 -0.04
CA PHE A 108 -17.25 9.88 1.26
C PHE A 108 -18.67 9.36 1.37
N PHE A 109 -19.65 10.06 0.80
CA PHE A 109 -21.03 9.56 0.74
C PHE A 109 -21.10 8.22 -0.02
N TYR A 110 -20.42 8.07 -1.15
CA TYR A 110 -20.36 6.81 -1.90
C TYR A 110 -19.73 5.65 -1.11
N ILE A 111 -18.76 5.96 -0.25
CA ILE A 111 -18.15 4.96 0.64
C ILE A 111 -19.12 4.58 1.77
N GLN A 112 -19.87 5.54 2.29
CA GLN A 112 -20.87 5.27 3.34
C GLN A 112 -22.09 4.51 2.81
N SER A 113 -22.42 4.67 1.52
CA SER A 113 -23.50 3.96 0.85
C SER A 113 -23.10 2.59 0.30
N ILE A 114 -21.93 2.06 0.68
CA ILE A 114 -21.53 0.70 0.31
C ILE A 114 -22.54 -0.29 0.89
N ASP A 115 -23.22 -1.02 0.02
CA ASP A 115 -24.07 -2.14 0.37
C ASP A 115 -23.67 -3.39 -0.43
N TYR A 116 -24.32 -4.52 -0.15
CA TYR A 116 -24.00 -5.77 -0.84
C TYR A 116 -24.35 -5.72 -2.34
N VAL A 117 -25.40 -4.99 -2.70
CA VAL A 117 -25.91 -4.91 -4.08
C VAL A 117 -24.95 -4.09 -4.93
N SER A 118 -24.56 -2.90 -4.47
CA SER A 118 -23.64 -2.00 -5.15
C SER A 118 -22.27 -2.67 -5.39
N VAL A 119 -21.79 -3.45 -4.40
CA VAL A 119 -20.54 -4.20 -4.53
C VAL A 119 -20.68 -5.35 -5.53
N SER A 120 -21.79 -6.08 -5.52
CA SER A 120 -22.07 -7.15 -6.49
C SER A 120 -22.16 -6.62 -7.92
N ASP A 121 -22.85 -5.49 -8.11
CA ASP A 121 -22.98 -4.83 -9.40
C ASP A 121 -21.63 -4.31 -9.89
N PHE A 122 -20.85 -3.70 -9.00
CA PHE A 122 -19.47 -3.31 -9.29
C PHE A 122 -18.62 -4.50 -9.75
N PHE A 123 -18.66 -5.65 -9.06
CA PHE A 123 -17.88 -6.82 -9.48
C PHE A 123 -18.32 -7.37 -10.84
N SER A 124 -19.62 -7.34 -11.12
CA SER A 124 -20.16 -7.75 -12.42
C SER A 124 -19.66 -6.81 -13.52
N TYR A 125 -19.80 -5.49 -13.32
CA TYR A 125 -19.27 -4.47 -14.21
C TYR A 125 -17.75 -4.59 -14.41
N TYR A 126 -17.01 -4.76 -13.32
CA TYR A 126 -15.56 -4.84 -13.34
C TYR A 126 -15.06 -6.06 -14.10
N LYS A 127 -15.76 -7.20 -13.98
CA LYS A 127 -15.45 -8.42 -14.73
C LYS A 127 -15.63 -8.22 -16.23
N ASP A 128 -16.71 -7.55 -16.63
CA ASP A 128 -17.03 -7.33 -18.04
C ASP A 128 -16.17 -6.21 -18.66
N SER A 129 -15.76 -5.24 -17.85
CA SER A 129 -14.93 -4.10 -18.24
C SER A 129 -13.44 -4.31 -17.96
N PHE A 130 -13.04 -5.51 -17.55
CA PHE A 130 -11.65 -5.82 -17.20
C PHE A 130 -10.76 -5.68 -18.45
N SER A 131 -9.84 -4.73 -18.42
CA SER A 131 -9.02 -4.37 -19.57
C SER A 131 -7.58 -4.87 -19.45
N VAL A 132 -6.83 -4.83 -20.55
CA VAL A 132 -5.38 -5.08 -20.52
C VAL A 132 -4.66 -4.05 -19.62
N TYR A 133 -5.18 -2.82 -19.52
CA TYR A 133 -4.63 -1.81 -18.63
C TYR A 133 -4.72 -2.25 -17.18
N ASP A 134 -5.83 -2.86 -16.74
CA ASP A 134 -5.96 -3.40 -15.39
C ASP A 134 -4.86 -4.40 -15.04
N PHE A 135 -4.56 -5.30 -15.98
CA PHE A 135 -3.47 -6.25 -15.82
C PHE A 135 -2.11 -5.55 -15.71
N LEU A 136 -1.85 -4.55 -16.55
CA LEU A 136 -0.62 -3.76 -16.48
C LEU A 136 -0.48 -3.04 -15.13
N TRP A 137 -1.56 -2.46 -14.61
CA TRP A 137 -1.52 -1.76 -13.33
C TRP A 137 -1.32 -2.70 -12.14
N ILE A 138 -1.97 -3.87 -12.15
CA ILE A 138 -1.71 -4.92 -11.16
C ILE A 138 -0.25 -5.37 -11.22
N ALA A 139 0.30 -5.59 -12.41
CA ALA A 139 1.70 -5.96 -12.58
C ALA A 139 2.64 -4.87 -12.06
N ILE A 140 2.36 -3.59 -12.34
CA ILE A 140 3.13 -2.45 -11.84
C ILE A 140 3.05 -2.35 -10.31
N ILE A 141 1.88 -2.57 -9.70
CA ILE A 141 1.75 -2.63 -8.23
C ILE A 141 2.66 -3.72 -7.66
N ILE A 142 2.60 -4.93 -8.22
CA ILE A 142 3.41 -6.05 -7.72
C ILE A 142 4.91 -5.74 -7.84
N THR A 143 5.36 -5.24 -8.98
CA THR A 143 6.78 -4.94 -9.20
C THR A 143 7.26 -3.77 -8.33
N SER A 144 6.46 -2.71 -8.19
CA SER A 144 6.79 -1.56 -7.33
C SER A 144 6.76 -1.91 -5.84
N SER A 145 5.82 -2.74 -5.39
CA SER A 145 5.83 -3.26 -4.01
C SER A 145 7.05 -4.14 -3.72
N MET A 146 7.70 -4.69 -4.75
CA MET A 146 8.93 -5.47 -4.66
C MET A 146 10.21 -4.64 -4.84
N GLU A 147 10.12 -3.35 -5.15
CA GLU A 147 11.28 -2.49 -5.48
C GLU A 147 12.32 -2.43 -4.36
N TYR A 148 11.92 -2.61 -3.10
CA TYR A 148 12.86 -2.69 -1.95
C TYR A 148 13.91 -3.80 -2.12
N GLN A 149 13.67 -4.83 -2.93
CA GLN A 149 14.67 -5.85 -3.27
C GLN A 149 15.85 -5.28 -4.07
N LEU A 150 15.64 -4.24 -4.86
CA LEU A 150 16.72 -3.55 -5.59
C LEU A 150 17.59 -2.73 -4.65
N PHE A 151 16.98 -2.02 -3.70
CA PHE A 151 17.71 -1.31 -2.64
C PHE A 151 18.52 -2.28 -1.78
N TYR A 152 17.97 -3.47 -1.53
CA TYR A 152 18.63 -4.53 -0.78
C TYR A 152 19.89 -5.07 -1.45
N HIS A 153 19.86 -5.28 -2.78
CA HIS A 153 21.02 -5.79 -3.52
C HIS A 153 22.22 -4.83 -3.44
N ASN A 154 21.97 -3.52 -3.40
CA ASN A 154 23.03 -2.51 -3.31
C ASN A 154 23.71 -2.41 -1.94
N GLU A 155 23.03 -2.75 -0.83
CA GLU A 155 23.66 -2.73 0.51
C GLU A 155 24.69 -3.85 0.71
N GLU A 156 24.53 -5.00 0.05
CA GLU A 156 25.50 -6.11 0.17
C GLU A 156 26.82 -5.84 -0.56
N ILE A 157 26.83 -4.89 -1.50
CA ILE A 157 28.00 -4.53 -2.33
C ILE A 157 28.97 -3.59 -1.58
N ASN A 158 28.62 -3.09 -0.38
CA ASN A 158 29.50 -2.21 0.40
C ASN A 158 30.17 -2.95 1.59
N PRO A 159 31.31 -3.64 1.36
CA PRO A 159 31.98 -4.46 2.39
C PRO A 159 32.59 -3.65 3.56
N GLN A 160 32.58 -2.32 3.52
CA GLN A 160 33.18 -1.52 4.60
C GLN A 160 32.36 -1.49 5.89
N ASP A 161 31.04 -1.67 5.85
CA ASP A 161 30.19 -1.61 7.06
C ASP A 161 30.20 -2.88 7.92
N ARG A 162 30.64 -4.02 7.36
CA ARG A 162 30.75 -5.27 8.13
C ARG A 162 31.94 -5.28 9.11
N LYS A 163 32.97 -4.47 8.89
CA LYS A 163 34.16 -4.44 9.76
C LYS A 163 33.94 -3.72 11.09
N ASN A 164 32.99 -2.78 11.18
CA ASN A 164 32.82 -1.96 12.39
C ASN A 164 31.86 -2.55 13.45
N LYS A 165 30.99 -3.50 13.08
CA LYS A 165 30.04 -4.10 14.04
C LYS A 165 30.56 -5.36 14.77
N GLY A 166 31.72 -5.90 14.36
CA GLY A 166 32.23 -7.18 14.86
C GLY A 166 33.27 -7.14 15.99
N SER A 167 33.93 -6.01 16.28
CA SER A 167 35.10 -6.00 17.18
C SER A 167 34.87 -5.46 18.60
N GLY A 168 33.69 -4.89 18.90
CA GLY A 168 33.45 -4.21 20.19
C GLY A 168 33.02 -5.07 21.39
N ARG A 169 32.95 -6.41 21.26
CA ARG A 169 32.29 -7.26 22.29
C ARG A 169 33.13 -8.37 22.91
N ARG A 170 34.46 -8.24 22.89
CA ARG A 170 35.34 -9.05 23.77
C ARG A 170 36.36 -8.13 24.43
N ILE A 171 36.23 -7.97 25.75
CA ILE A 171 37.28 -8.00 26.79
C ILE A 171 36.80 -7.20 28.01
N ARG A 172 36.36 -7.93 29.05
CA ARG A 172 36.59 -7.72 30.50
C ARG A 172 35.47 -8.36 31.35
N ARG A 173 35.56 -9.68 31.51
CA ARG A 173 35.14 -10.34 32.75
C ARG A 173 36.30 -11.21 33.21
N ARG A 174 37.20 -10.63 33.99
CA ARG A 174 38.12 -11.31 34.92
C ARG A 174 38.78 -10.25 35.78
N PHE A 175 38.17 -10.00 36.93
CA PHE A 175 38.89 -9.70 38.18
C PHE A 175 38.06 -10.31 39.30
N THR A 176 38.21 -11.63 39.44
CA THR A 176 38.07 -12.33 40.71
C THR A 176 39.20 -11.84 41.61
N GLY A 177 38.87 -11.00 42.58
CA GLY A 177 39.73 -10.67 43.71
C GLY A 177 39.21 -11.39 44.95
N GLN A 178 39.54 -12.67 45.08
CA GLN A 178 39.83 -13.25 46.39
C GLN A 178 41.21 -12.72 46.78
N GLN A 179 41.35 -12.16 47.98
CA GLN A 179 42.50 -12.40 48.85
C GLN A 179 42.25 -11.78 50.23
N PHE A 180 42.18 -12.68 51.21
CA PHE A 180 42.38 -12.59 52.67
C PHE A 180 41.58 -11.56 53.48
#